data_AF-A0A0N1NFP2-F1
#
_entry.id   AF-A0A0N1NFP2-F1
#
_cell.length_a   1.000
_cell.length_b   1.000
_cell.length_c   1.000
_cell.angle_alpha   90.00
_cell.angle_beta   90.00
_cell.angle_gamma   90.00
#
_symmetry.space_group_name_H-M   'P 1'
#
loop_
_entity.id
_entity.type
_entity.pdbx_description
1 polymer ?
#
loop_
_entity_poly.entity_id
_entity_poly.type
_entity_poly.pdbx_seq_one_letter_code
_entity_poly.pdbx_strand_id
1 'polypeptide(L)'
;MRVEMMTVPDCPNGPVLRERLVLALAGRTDVELSEHVVDDQAEAEHRGMYGSPTLLVDGRDPFAAPGTEAGLSCRLYRGADGRIGGAPSVEELQQVLGTTTGADQAAGRAGQGRLAPVERGLRAVQQTVLRSFVTTGAPPEAAELD
;
A
#
# COMPACT_ATOMS: atom_id res chain seq x y z
N MET A 1 15.87 0.60 17.79
CA MET A 1 15.45 0.44 16.39
C MET A 1 15.22 1.82 15.80
N ARG A 2 15.71 2.08 14.60
CA ARG A 2 15.48 3.35 13.91
C ARG A 2 14.29 3.20 12.95
N VAL A 3 13.34 4.11 13.05
CA VAL A 3 12.17 4.17 12.18
C VAL A 3 12.12 5.57 11.56
N GLU A 4 12.08 5.62 10.24
CA GLU A 4 12.07 6.89 9.50
C GLU A 4 10.81 6.96 8.65
N MET A 5 10.03 8.02 8.79
CA MET A 5 8.88 8.30 7.94
C MET A 5 9.26 9.39 6.94
N MET A 6 9.19 9.07 5.66
CA MET A 6 9.46 10.01 4.57
C MET A 6 8.18 10.42 3.87
N THR A 7 8.03 11.72 3.60
CA THR A 7 6.89 12.29 2.89
C THR A 7 7.34 13.30 1.85
N VAL A 8 6.56 13.49 0.79
CA VAL A 8 6.67 14.71 -0.02
C VAL A 8 5.97 15.89 0.66
N PRO A 9 6.26 17.15 0.26
CA PRO A 9 5.48 18.30 0.68
C PRO A 9 3.98 18.08 0.48
N ASP A 10 3.17 18.50 1.46
CA ASP A 10 1.71 18.44 1.44
C ASP A 10 1.13 17.03 1.17
N CYS A 11 1.85 15.96 1.52
CA CYS A 11 1.34 14.60 1.35
C CYS A 11 0.05 14.38 2.16
N PRO A 12 -1.09 14.08 1.49
CA PRO A 12 -2.38 13.92 2.18
C PRO A 12 -2.41 12.69 3.10
N ASN A 13 -1.55 11.70 2.82
CA ASN A 13 -1.48 10.45 3.57
C ASN A 13 -0.41 10.46 4.68
N GLY A 14 0.41 11.52 4.75
CA GLY A 14 1.44 11.67 5.80
C GLY A 14 0.85 11.66 7.22
N PRO A 15 -0.17 12.48 7.51
CA PRO A 15 -0.84 12.48 8.81
C PRO A 15 -1.43 11.12 9.18
N VAL A 16 -1.99 10.40 8.20
CA VAL A 16 -2.59 9.07 8.39
C VAL A 16 -1.52 8.04 8.80
N LEU A 17 -0.37 8.03 8.12
CA LEU A 17 0.72 7.14 8.50
C LEU A 17 1.27 7.48 9.89
N ARG A 18 1.46 8.77 10.19
CA ARG A 18 1.94 9.22 11.50
C ARG A 18 1.03 8.77 12.63
N GLU A 19 -0.28 8.96 12.50
CA GLU A 19 -1.26 8.51 13.50
C GLU A 19 -1.18 7.00 13.74
N ARG A 20 -1.11 6.21 12.65
CA ARG A 20 -1.02 4.75 12.75
C ARG A 20 0.31 4.28 13.34
N LEU A 21 1.41 4.98 13.09
CA LEU A 21 2.71 4.71 13.72
C LEU A 21 2.67 4.96 15.23
N VAL A 22 2.03 6.04 15.68
CA VAL A 22 1.85 6.32 17.11
C VAL A 22 1.10 5.17 17.79
N LEU A 23 0.03 4.66 17.16
CA LEU A 23 -0.71 3.51 17.67
C LEU A 23 0.14 2.23 17.66
N ALA A 24 0.86 1.96 16.56
CA ALA A 24 1.69 0.77 16.42
C ALA A 24 2.88 0.72 17.40
N LEU A 25 3.38 1.89 17.80
CA LEU A 25 4.53 2.07 18.71
C LEU A 25 4.12 2.35 20.16
N ALA A 26 2.82 2.36 20.48
CA ALA A 26 2.34 2.65 21.82
C ALA A 26 3.02 1.75 22.87
N GLY A 27 3.70 2.37 23.85
CA GLY A 27 4.41 1.67 24.91
C GLY A 27 5.82 1.18 24.57
N ARG A 28 6.32 1.42 23.34
CA ARG A 28 7.73 1.16 22.97
C ARG A 28 8.60 2.37 23.32
N THR A 29 9.73 2.12 23.95
CA THR A 29 10.73 3.15 24.31
C THR A 29 12.09 2.92 23.63
N ASP A 30 12.22 1.81 22.91
CA ASP A 30 13.43 1.38 22.19
C ASP A 30 13.42 1.79 20.71
N VAL A 31 12.45 2.61 20.30
CA VAL A 31 12.26 3.06 18.91
C VAL A 31 12.52 4.57 18.81
N GLU A 32 13.42 4.93 17.90
CA GLU A 32 13.67 6.31 17.49
C GLU A 32 12.91 6.58 16.19
N LEU A 33 11.85 7.40 16.25
CA LEU A 33 11.06 7.79 15.09
C LEU A 33 11.52 9.17 14.60
N SER A 34 11.98 9.25 13.35
CA SER A 34 12.25 10.52 12.65
C SER A 34 11.29 10.74 11.48
N GLU A 35 11.03 12.00 11.17
CA GLU A 35 10.20 12.40 10.03
C GLU A 35 11.02 13.27 9.08
N HIS A 36 10.95 12.97 7.79
CA HIS A 36 11.70 13.65 6.76
C HIS A 36 10.77 14.04 5.61
N VAL A 37 10.86 15.31 5.19
CA VAL A 37 10.23 15.76 3.96
C VAL A 37 11.27 15.70 2.86
N VAL A 38 10.94 15.00 1.77
CA VAL A 38 11.79 14.81 0.59
C VAL A 38 11.08 15.49 -0.59
N ASP A 39 11.72 16.48 -1.20
CA ASP A 39 11.13 17.29 -2.26
C ASP A 39 11.81 17.11 -3.63
N ASP A 40 12.90 16.34 -3.70
CA ASP A 40 13.63 16.06 -4.92
C ASP A 40 13.89 14.56 -5.16
N GLN A 41 14.03 14.21 -6.45
CA GLN A 41 14.17 12.83 -6.90
C GLN A 41 15.51 12.20 -6.48
N ALA A 42 16.59 12.98 -6.40
CA ALA A 42 17.90 12.47 -6.05
C ALA A 42 17.97 12.09 -4.55
N GLU A 43 17.34 12.87 -3.67
CA GLU A 43 17.19 12.51 -2.27
C GLU A 43 16.30 11.27 -2.10
N ALA A 44 15.20 11.17 -2.87
CA ALA A 44 14.35 9.99 -2.86
C ALA A 44 15.13 8.71 -3.23
N GLU A 45 15.97 8.76 -4.26
CA GLU A 45 16.86 7.66 -4.65
C GLU A 45 17.90 7.34 -3.59
N HIS A 46 18.55 8.36 -3.04
CA HIS A 46 19.58 8.20 -2.01
C HIS A 46 19.04 7.51 -0.75
N ARG A 47 17.81 7.84 -0.37
CA ARG A 47 17.15 7.30 0.83
C ARG A 47 16.35 6.03 0.57
N GLY A 48 16.16 5.62 -0.69
CA GLY A 48 15.31 4.48 -1.03
C GLY A 48 13.82 4.75 -0.77
N MET A 49 13.35 5.96 -1.07
CA MET A 49 11.94 6.34 -0.99
C MET A 49 11.19 5.89 -2.23
N TYR A 50 10.27 4.95 -2.09
CA TYR A 50 9.46 4.39 -3.18
C TYR A 50 8.08 5.06 -3.33
N GLY A 51 8.00 6.35 -2.99
CA GLY A 51 6.78 7.14 -2.97
C GLY A 51 6.39 7.66 -1.58
N SER A 52 5.42 8.56 -1.53
CA SER A 52 4.95 9.19 -0.29
C SER A 52 3.61 8.63 0.19
N PRO A 53 3.46 8.37 1.49
CA PRO A 53 4.52 8.28 2.50
C PRO A 53 5.30 6.97 2.35
N THR A 54 6.56 6.92 2.80
CA THR A 54 7.38 5.68 2.92
C THR A 54 7.87 5.52 4.35
N LEU A 55 7.86 4.28 4.85
CA LEU A 55 8.46 3.91 6.12
C LEU A 55 9.76 3.16 5.87
N LEU A 56 10.85 3.57 6.55
CA LEU A 56 12.08 2.79 6.65
C LEU A 56 12.24 2.26 8.07
N VAL A 57 12.56 0.98 8.18
CA VAL A 57 12.96 0.33 9.44
C VAL A 57 14.42 -0.05 9.29
N ASP A 58 15.27 0.54 10.12
CA ASP A 58 16.73 0.40 10.07
C ASP A 58 17.30 0.60 8.63
N GLY A 59 16.78 1.61 7.93
CA GLY A 59 17.18 1.98 6.57
C GLY A 59 16.57 1.14 5.45
N ARG A 60 15.63 0.21 5.75
CA ARG A 60 14.98 -0.64 4.76
C ARG A 60 13.47 -0.44 4.74
N ASP A 61 12.89 -0.30 3.56
CA ASP A 61 11.43 -0.31 3.40
C ASP A 61 10.87 -1.75 3.48
N PRO A 62 10.04 -2.07 4.50
CA PRO A 62 9.47 -3.40 4.66
C PRO A 62 8.31 -3.69 3.69
N PHE A 63 7.76 -2.68 3.03
CA PHE A 63 6.63 -2.77 2.10
C PHE A 63 7.07 -2.70 0.62
N ALA A 64 8.36 -2.54 0.33
CA ALA A 64 8.86 -2.40 -1.03
C ALA A 64 8.70 -3.71 -1.81
N ALA A 65 8.06 -3.65 -2.98
CA ALA A 65 8.01 -4.78 -3.90
C ALA A 65 9.31 -4.84 -4.72
N PRO A 66 9.77 -6.05 -5.13
CA PRO A 66 10.94 -6.18 -6.00
C PRO A 66 10.80 -5.33 -7.27
N GLY A 67 11.83 -4.54 -7.59
CA GLY A 67 11.84 -3.69 -8.78
C GLY A 67 10.99 -2.42 -8.68
N THR A 68 10.56 -2.03 -7.48
CA THR A 68 9.92 -0.71 -7.27
C THR A 68 10.99 0.37 -7.44
N GLU A 69 10.71 1.36 -8.28
CA GLU A 69 11.60 2.50 -8.49
C GLU A 69 11.41 3.55 -7.40
N ALA A 70 12.50 4.22 -7.02
CA ALA A 70 12.40 5.34 -6.09
C ALA A 70 11.67 6.51 -6.76
N GLY A 71 10.88 7.26 -5.99
CA GLY A 71 10.13 8.38 -6.53
C GLY A 71 9.34 9.18 -5.51
N LEU A 72 8.88 10.34 -5.98
CA LEU A 72 8.09 11.31 -5.22
C LEU A 72 6.56 11.09 -5.36
N SER A 73 6.13 10.07 -6.10
CA SER A 73 4.71 9.79 -6.34
C SER A 73 3.97 9.32 -5.08
N CYS A 74 2.65 9.48 -5.03
CA CYS A 74 1.84 8.86 -4.00
C CYS A 74 2.00 7.34 -4.00
N ARG A 75 2.32 6.75 -2.84
CA ARG A 75 2.39 5.32 -2.66
C ARG A 75 1.05 4.76 -2.19
N LEU A 76 0.69 3.60 -2.75
CA LEU A 76 -0.50 2.86 -2.37
C LEU A 76 -0.10 1.56 -1.69
N TYR A 77 -0.77 1.27 -0.59
CA TYR A 77 -0.57 0.10 0.25
C TYR A 77 -1.78 -0.82 0.10
N ARG A 78 -1.52 -2.10 -0.12
CA ARG A 78 -2.57 -3.11 -0.23
C ARG A 78 -2.66 -3.86 1.09
N GLY A 79 -3.78 -3.69 1.78
CA GLY A 79 -4.09 -4.42 3.01
C GLY A 79 -4.39 -5.89 2.75
N ALA A 80 -4.33 -6.70 3.80
CA ALA A 80 -4.67 -8.13 3.78
C ALA A 80 -6.13 -8.41 3.32
N ASP A 81 -7.04 -7.47 3.55
CA ASP A 81 -8.43 -7.51 3.09
C ASP A 81 -8.59 -7.16 1.59
N GLY A 82 -7.48 -6.87 0.91
CA GLY A 82 -7.43 -6.49 -0.49
C GLY A 82 -7.75 -5.01 -0.75
N ARG A 83 -8.10 -4.23 0.27
CA ARG A 83 -8.33 -2.78 0.14
C ARG A 83 -7.01 -2.06 -0.13
N ILE A 84 -7.11 -0.97 -0.88
CA ILE A 84 -5.99 -0.10 -1.20
C ILE A 84 -6.14 1.19 -0.42
N GLY A 85 -5.08 1.62 0.25
CA GLY A 85 -5.03 2.86 1.02
C GLY A 85 -3.72 3.60 0.84
N GLY A 86 -3.68 4.85 1.31
CA GLY A 86 -2.47 5.69 1.24
C GLY A 86 -1.45 5.45 2.35
N ALA A 87 -1.73 4.54 3.29
CA ALA A 87 -0.82 4.13 4.35
C ALA A 87 -1.11 2.66 4.74
N PRO A 88 -0.11 1.90 5.25
CA PRO A 88 -0.32 0.59 5.86
C PRO A 88 -1.28 0.64 7.05
N SER A 89 -1.90 -0.48 7.39
CA SER A 89 -2.73 -0.60 8.59
C SER A 89 -1.87 -0.60 9.87
N VAL A 90 -2.51 -0.41 11.04
CA VAL A 90 -1.78 -0.47 12.32
C VAL A 90 -1.21 -1.86 12.55
N GLU A 91 -1.95 -2.90 12.19
CA GLU A 91 -1.55 -4.30 12.34
C GLU A 91 -0.34 -4.63 11.47
N GLU A 92 -0.31 -4.17 10.22
CA GLU A 92 0.84 -4.32 9.32
C GLU A 92 2.07 -3.60 9.87
N LEU A 93 1.90 -2.38 10.39
CA LEU A 93 2.97 -1.65 11.07
C LEU A 93 3.47 -2.42 12.29
N GLN A 94 2.58 -2.99 13.10
CA GLN A 94 2.97 -3.75 14.27
C GLN A 94 3.77 -5.01 13.92
N GLN A 95 3.40 -5.68 12.82
CA GLN A 95 4.11 -6.85 12.32
C GLN A 95 5.54 -6.50 11.90
N VAL A 96 5.72 -5.43 11.12
CA VAL A 96 7.06 -5.04 10.62
C VAL A 96 7.92 -4.41 11.72
N LEU A 97 7.32 -3.80 12.74
CA LEU A 97 8.01 -3.22 13.90
C LEU A 97 8.23 -4.24 15.05
N GLY A 98 7.74 -5.47 14.88
CA GLY A 98 7.81 -6.52 15.90
C GLY A 98 7.05 -6.18 17.18
N THR A 99 6.00 -5.35 17.10
CA THR A 99 5.11 -5.01 18.24
C THR A 99 3.87 -5.89 18.32
N THR A 100 3.72 -6.89 17.44
CA THR A 100 2.65 -7.89 17.57
C THR A 100 2.81 -8.67 18.87
N THR A 101 1.87 -8.51 19.80
CA THR A 101 1.66 -9.45 20.90
C THR A 101 1.37 -10.81 20.29
N GLY A 102 2.20 -11.82 20.58
CA GLY A 102 2.33 -13.09 19.84
C GLY A 102 1.11 -14.04 19.77
N ALA A 103 -0.10 -13.55 19.52
CA ALA A 103 -1.32 -14.34 19.41
C ALA A 103 -1.66 -14.78 17.96
N ASP A 104 -1.03 -14.21 16.93
CA ASP A 104 -1.52 -14.37 15.54
C ASP A 104 -0.62 -15.21 14.60
N GLN A 105 0.44 -15.84 15.12
CA GLN A 105 1.29 -16.74 14.31
C GLN A 105 0.64 -18.10 13.99
N ALA A 106 -0.66 -18.28 14.26
CA ALA A 106 -1.39 -19.52 14.03
C ALA A 106 -2.29 -19.54 12.77
N ALA A 107 -2.39 -18.46 11.99
CA ALA A 107 -3.20 -18.41 10.77
C ALA A 107 -2.40 -18.66 9.47
N GLY A 108 -1.39 -19.53 9.54
CA GLY A 108 -0.71 -20.05 8.37
C GLY A 108 -1.49 -21.23 7.76
N ARG A 109 -1.86 -21.10 6.47
CA ARG A 109 -2.50 -22.11 5.58
C ARG A 109 -4.03 -22.22 5.66
N ALA A 110 -4.71 -21.41 4.86
CA ALA A 110 -5.89 -21.88 4.13
C ALA A 110 -5.98 -21.17 2.78
N GLY A 111 -5.55 -21.86 1.72
CA GLY A 111 -5.96 -21.50 0.36
C GLY A 111 -7.46 -21.77 0.25
N GLN A 112 -8.29 -20.75 0.49
CA GLN A 112 -9.70 -20.81 0.12
C GLN A 112 -9.83 -20.39 -1.34
N GLY A 113 -10.35 -21.32 -2.12
CA GLY A 113 -10.46 -21.26 -3.56
C GLY A 113 -11.17 -19.99 -4.04
N ARG A 114 -10.74 -19.54 -5.22
CA ARG A 114 -11.47 -18.57 -6.03
C ARG A 114 -12.83 -19.17 -6.38
N LEU A 115 -13.85 -18.85 -5.60
CA LEU A 115 -15.22 -18.95 -6.09
C LEU A 115 -15.44 -17.69 -6.94
N ALA A 116 -15.29 -17.85 -8.26
CA ALA A 116 -15.78 -16.85 -9.20
C ALA A 116 -17.31 -16.73 -9.03
N PRO A 117 -17.89 -15.52 -9.07
CA PRO A 117 -19.35 -15.37 -9.08
C PRO A 117 -19.95 -16.14 -10.27
N VAL A 118 -21.08 -16.81 -10.03
CA VAL A 118 -21.80 -17.64 -10.99
C VAL A 118 -22.54 -16.85 -12.08
N GLU A 119 -22.53 -15.53 -11.99
CA GLU A 119 -23.13 -14.62 -12.98
C GLU A 119 -22.08 -13.62 -13.46
N ARG A 120 -22.25 -13.13 -14.71
CA ARG A 120 -21.34 -12.17 -15.37
C ARG A 120 -21.17 -10.92 -14.50
N GLY A 121 -20.17 -10.95 -13.63
CA GLY A 121 -19.84 -9.82 -12.78
C GLY A 121 -19.31 -8.64 -13.60
N LEU A 122 -19.21 -7.48 -12.95
CA LEU A 122 -18.74 -6.20 -13.50
C LEU A 122 -17.44 -6.29 -14.31
N ARG A 123 -16.60 -7.29 -14.04
CA ARG A 123 -15.36 -7.57 -14.80
C ARG A 123 -15.63 -7.98 -16.25
N ALA A 124 -16.67 -8.76 -16.52
CA ALA A 124 -17.03 -9.18 -17.87
C ALA A 124 -17.53 -7.98 -18.68
N VAL A 125 -18.42 -7.18 -18.09
CA VAL A 125 -18.90 -5.91 -18.65
C VAL A 125 -17.73 -4.97 -18.97
N GLN A 126 -16.80 -4.79 -18.02
CA GLN A 126 -15.61 -3.98 -18.22
C GLN A 126 -14.74 -4.48 -19.39
N GLN A 127 -14.56 -5.79 -19.52
CA GLN A 127 -13.79 -6.35 -20.64
C GLN A 127 -14.48 -6.14 -21.99
N THR A 128 -15.81 -6.25 -22.05
CA THR A 128 -16.58 -5.96 -23.26
C THR A 128 -16.43 -4.49 -23.66
N VAL A 129 -16.56 -3.56 -22.71
CA VAL A 129 -16.38 -2.13 -22.96
C VAL A 129 -14.97 -1.85 -23.50
N LEU A 130 -13.93 -2.34 -22.82
CA LEU A 130 -12.55 -2.13 -23.25
C LEU A 130 -12.29 -2.71 -24.64
N ARG A 131 -12.86 -3.88 -24.97
CA ARG A 131 -12.70 -4.49 -26.29
C ARG A 131 -13.36 -3.66 -27.39
N SER A 132 -14.56 -3.13 -27.15
CA SER A 132 -15.25 -2.26 -28.11
C SER A 132 -14.38 -1.06 -28.48
N PHE A 133 -13.82 -0.36 -27.48
CA PHE A 133 -12.94 0.77 -27.75
C PHE A 133 -11.73 0.42 -28.60
N VAL A 134 -11.13 -0.76 -28.39
CA VAL A 134 -10.01 -1.23 -29.20
C VAL A 134 -10.43 -1.50 -30.65
N THR A 135 -11.63 -2.03 -30.86
CA THR A 135 -12.10 -2.45 -32.19
C THR A 135 -12.80 -1.35 -32.99
N THR A 136 -13.58 -0.51 -32.33
CA THR A 136 -14.49 0.47 -32.97
C THR A 136 -14.14 1.91 -32.60
N GLY A 137 -13.30 2.13 -31.58
CA GLY A 137 -13.01 3.46 -31.05
C GLY A 137 -14.11 4.05 -30.18
N ALA A 138 -15.18 3.31 -29.91
CA ALA A 138 -16.37 3.78 -29.19
C ALA A 138 -16.83 2.74 -28.14
N PRO A 139 -17.56 3.16 -27.08
CA PRO A 139 -18.17 2.22 -26.15
C PRO A 139 -19.28 1.42 -26.85
N PRO A 140 -19.55 0.18 -26.39
CA PRO A 140 -20.67 -0.61 -26.90
C PRO A 140 -22.00 -0.02 -26.41
N GLU A 141 -23.07 -0.28 -27.13
CA GLU A 141 -24.42 0.11 -26.71
C GLU A 141 -24.83 -0.67 -25.46
N ALA A 142 -25.67 -0.07 -24.59
CA ALA A 142 -26.04 -0.68 -23.31
C ALA A 142 -26.70 -2.07 -23.47
N ALA A 143 -27.39 -2.30 -24.59
CA ALA A 143 -28.01 -3.59 -24.93
C ALA A 143 -27.00 -4.70 -25.26
N GLU A 144 -25.72 -4.37 -25.46
CA GLU A 144 -24.63 -5.32 -25.76
C GLU A 144 -23.88 -5.77 -24.49
N LEU A 145 -24.30 -5.29 -23.31
CA LEU A 145 -23.68 -5.56 -22.01
C LEU A 145 -24.46 -6.57 -21.15
N ASP A 146 -25.64 -7.01 -21.61
CA ASP A 146 -26.53 -8.02 -20.99
C ASP A 146 -26.15 -9.47 -21.33
#